data_AF-R7F731-F1
#
_entry.id   AF-R7F731-F1
#
_cell.length_a   1.000
_cell.length_b   1.000
_cell.length_c   1.000
_cell.angle_alpha   90.00
_cell.angle_beta   90.00
_cell.angle_gamma   90.00
#
_symmetry.space_group_name_H-M   'P 1'
#
loop_
_entity.id
_entity.type
_entity.pdbx_description
1 polymer ?
#
loop_
_entity_poly.entity_id
_entity_poly.type
_entity_poly.pdbx_seq_one_letter_code
_entity_poly.pdbx_strand_id
1 'polypeptide(L)'
;MAVSSNKLKEIKALFMTYRNGIIADTLRSAGWTHSVIFGLNLPQITDIARQQPAPDVDLALELWNDRNVRESRLITPFLLPKDYQQADLLKLLADIQTHEEADIFAFRHIRHRADAAEVADKVADEYMAEAIRRFLS
;
A
#
# COMPACT_ATOMS: atom_id res chain seq x y z
N MET A 1 7.09 -14.13 -16.74
CA MET A 1 8.09 -13.22 -16.16
C MET A 1 8.23 -11.84 -16.83
N ALA A 2 7.59 -11.54 -17.97
CA ALA A 2 7.74 -10.22 -18.64
C ALA A 2 6.59 -9.21 -18.41
N VAL A 3 5.45 -9.65 -17.88
CA VAL A 3 4.23 -8.81 -17.78
C VAL A 3 4.24 -7.88 -16.57
N SER A 4 4.73 -8.34 -15.41
CA SER A 4 4.84 -7.53 -14.17
C SER A 4 5.72 -6.29 -14.38
N SER A 5 6.86 -6.45 -15.06
CA SER A 5 7.78 -5.34 -15.34
C SER A 5 7.16 -4.22 -16.19
N ASN A 6 6.25 -4.54 -17.14
CA ASN A 6 5.63 -3.49 -17.95
C ASN A 6 4.58 -2.70 -17.15
N LYS A 7 3.73 -3.39 -16.38
CA LYS A 7 2.74 -2.74 -15.51
C LYS A 7 3.40 -1.88 -14.42
N LEU A 8 4.50 -2.37 -13.85
CA LEU A 8 5.29 -1.58 -12.89
C LEU A 8 5.76 -0.28 -13.54
N LYS A 9 6.31 -0.34 -14.76
CA LYS A 9 6.74 0.85 -15.50
C LYS A 9 5.58 1.81 -15.76
N GLU A 10 4.41 1.30 -16.13
CA GLU A 10 3.20 2.09 -16.34
C GLU A 10 2.77 2.82 -15.07
N ILE A 11 2.69 2.12 -13.92
CA ILE A 11 2.36 2.73 -12.62
C ILE A 11 3.38 3.81 -12.26
N LYS A 12 4.68 3.52 -12.39
CA LYS A 12 5.74 4.50 -12.10
C LYS A 12 5.70 5.71 -13.04
N ALA A 13 5.34 5.51 -14.31
CA ALA A 13 5.13 6.60 -15.27
C ALA A 13 3.92 7.48 -14.87
N LEU A 14 2.85 6.87 -14.35
CA LEU A 14 1.71 7.61 -13.82
C LEU A 14 2.08 8.38 -12.54
N PHE A 15 2.86 7.79 -11.63
CA PHE A 15 3.40 8.53 -10.47
C PHE A 15 4.20 9.76 -10.90
N MET A 16 5.04 9.62 -11.94
CA MET A 16 5.78 10.74 -12.52
C MET A 16 4.88 11.79 -13.16
N THR A 17 3.83 11.36 -13.86
CA THR A 17 2.85 12.25 -14.51
C THR A 17 2.09 13.10 -13.49
N TYR A 18 1.68 12.51 -12.36
CA TYR A 18 0.86 13.17 -11.35
C TYR A 18 1.64 13.76 -10.17
N ARG A 19 2.97 13.75 -10.22
CA ARG A 19 3.82 14.18 -9.11
C ARG A 19 3.53 15.61 -8.67
N ASN A 20 3.59 15.84 -7.37
CA ASN A 20 3.44 17.14 -6.76
C ASN A 20 4.64 17.44 -5.85
N GLY A 21 5.55 18.27 -6.36
CA GLY A 21 6.78 18.65 -5.64
C GLY A 21 6.50 19.35 -4.30
N ILE A 22 5.45 20.16 -4.22
CA ILE A 22 5.09 20.89 -2.99
C ILE A 22 4.67 19.91 -1.89
N ILE A 23 3.82 18.92 -2.23
CA ILE A 23 3.43 17.87 -1.28
C ILE A 23 4.66 17.05 -0.90
N ALA A 24 5.47 16.64 -1.88
CA ALA A 24 6.67 15.85 -1.62
C ALA A 24 7.64 16.58 -0.67
N ASP A 25 7.90 17.86 -0.88
CA ASP A 25 8.80 18.66 -0.04
C ASP A 25 8.21 18.90 1.35
N THR A 26 6.89 19.06 1.46
CA THR A 26 6.20 19.15 2.75
C THR A 26 6.37 17.86 3.54
N LEU A 27 6.15 16.69 2.92
CA LEU A 27 6.31 15.39 3.57
C LEU A 27 7.78 15.14 3.95
N ARG A 28 8.74 15.48 3.09
CA ARG A 28 10.17 15.40 3.43
C ARG A 28 10.52 16.28 4.63
N SER A 29 10.03 17.52 4.64
CA SER A 29 10.27 18.47 5.74
C SER A 29 9.64 18.00 7.06
N ALA A 30 8.57 17.20 6.99
CA ALA A 30 7.93 16.56 8.13
C ALA A 30 8.66 15.28 8.61
N GLY A 31 9.80 14.91 8.01
CA GLY A 31 10.64 13.80 8.47
C GLY A 31 10.19 12.41 8.00
N TRP A 32 9.47 12.32 6.89
CA TRP A 32 9.06 11.04 6.31
C TRP A 32 10.26 10.18 5.90
N THR A 33 10.13 8.86 6.07
CA THR A 33 11.25 7.89 5.95
C THR A 33 11.59 7.50 4.52
N HIS A 34 10.66 7.66 3.57
CA HIS A 34 10.84 7.28 2.17
C HIS A 34 11.84 8.20 1.47
N SER A 35 12.85 7.64 0.79
CA SER A 35 13.83 8.41 0.03
C SER A 35 13.23 9.00 -1.27
N VAL A 36 12.15 8.40 -1.77
CA VAL A 36 11.39 8.88 -2.93
C VAL A 36 9.94 9.10 -2.53
N ILE A 37 9.48 10.34 -2.76
CA ILE A 37 8.10 10.78 -2.56
C ILE A 37 7.69 11.53 -3.83
N PHE A 38 6.70 11.01 -4.55
CA PHE A 38 6.13 11.69 -5.72
C PHE A 38 5.10 12.75 -5.33
N GLY A 39 4.52 12.66 -4.13
CA GLY A 39 3.59 13.64 -3.59
C GLY A 39 2.15 13.42 -4.08
N LEU A 40 1.80 12.18 -4.45
CA LEU A 40 0.43 11.86 -4.84
C LEU A 40 -0.46 11.79 -3.60
N ASN A 41 -1.69 12.26 -3.76
CA ASN A 41 -2.74 12.07 -2.77
C ASN A 41 -3.45 10.72 -2.96
N LEU A 42 -4.20 10.30 -1.94
CA LEU A 42 -4.90 9.02 -1.95
C LEU A 42 -5.91 8.86 -3.11
N PRO A 43 -6.68 9.89 -3.52
CA PRO A 43 -7.50 9.83 -4.73
C PRO A 43 -6.70 9.48 -5.99
N GLN A 44 -5.57 10.15 -6.24
CA GLN A 44 -4.72 9.86 -7.40
C GLN A 44 -4.18 8.42 -7.38
N ILE A 45 -3.72 7.93 -6.21
CA ILE A 45 -3.28 6.55 -6.04
C ILE A 45 -4.42 5.57 -6.34
N THR A 46 -5.63 5.87 -5.86
CA THR A 46 -6.82 5.07 -6.11
C THR A 46 -7.14 4.99 -7.61
N ASP A 47 -7.06 6.12 -8.32
CA ASP A 47 -7.36 6.19 -9.75
C ASP A 47 -6.30 5.46 -10.60
N ILE A 48 -5.04 5.48 -10.19
CA ILE A 48 -3.98 4.68 -10.83
C ILE A 48 -4.23 3.19 -10.59
N ALA A 49 -4.58 2.79 -9.36
CA ALA A 49 -4.88 1.39 -9.05
C ALA A 49 -6.07 0.86 -9.86
N ARG A 50 -7.11 1.67 -10.07
CA ARG A 50 -8.29 1.34 -10.88
C ARG A 50 -8.00 1.14 -12.37
N GLN A 51 -6.90 1.71 -12.87
CA GLN A 51 -6.48 1.51 -14.26
C GLN A 51 -5.82 0.14 -14.46
N GLN A 52 -5.43 -0.54 -13.39
CA GLN A 52 -4.87 -1.88 -13.47
C GLN A 52 -5.99 -2.92 -13.61
N PRO A 53 -5.81 -3.95 -14.45
CA PRO A 53 -6.75 -5.08 -14.51
C PRO A 53 -6.79 -5.81 -13.16
N ALA A 54 -7.71 -6.78 -13.04
CA ALA A 54 -7.99 -7.62 -11.86
C ALA A 54 -6.74 -7.94 -10.99
N PRO A 55 -6.92 -8.20 -9.68
CA PRO A 55 -5.83 -8.25 -8.70
C PRO A 55 -4.57 -8.97 -9.19
N ASP A 56 -3.42 -8.33 -9.00
CA ASP A 56 -2.12 -8.79 -9.49
C ASP A 56 -1.15 -8.87 -8.30
N VAL A 57 -1.03 -10.09 -7.75
CA VAL A 57 -0.22 -10.34 -6.55
C VAL A 57 1.26 -10.05 -6.82
N ASP A 58 1.80 -10.48 -7.95
CA ASP A 58 3.21 -10.28 -8.27
C ASP A 58 3.54 -8.78 -8.35
N LEU A 59 2.70 -7.99 -9.03
CA LEU A 59 2.84 -6.55 -9.11
C LEU A 59 2.69 -5.88 -7.73
N ALA A 60 1.71 -6.30 -6.94
CA ALA A 60 1.48 -5.76 -5.60
C ALA A 60 2.69 -6.01 -4.67
N LEU A 61 3.29 -7.20 -4.74
CA LEU A 61 4.49 -7.58 -4.00
C LEU A 61 5.73 -6.84 -4.50
N GLU A 62 5.89 -6.67 -5.81
CA GLU A 62 6.99 -5.89 -6.38
C GLU A 62 6.94 -4.43 -5.92
N LEU A 63 5.75 -3.82 -5.90
CA LEU A 63 5.51 -2.47 -5.36
C LEU A 63 5.71 -2.42 -3.84
N TRP A 64 5.27 -3.44 -3.10
CA TRP A 64 5.47 -3.51 -1.66
C TRP A 64 6.96 -3.56 -1.32
N ASN A 65 7.74 -4.35 -2.05
CA ASN A 65 9.17 -4.48 -1.80
C ASN A 65 9.97 -3.21 -2.14
N ASP A 66 9.39 -2.25 -2.86
CA ASP A 66 9.98 -0.93 -3.09
C ASP A 66 9.76 0.01 -1.88
N ARG A 67 10.39 -0.35 -0.77
CA ARG A 67 10.37 0.37 0.53
C ARG A 67 10.82 1.82 0.46
N ASN A 68 11.53 2.19 -0.59
CA ASN A 68 12.06 3.54 -0.75
C ASN A 68 11.04 4.51 -1.32
N VAL A 69 9.98 4.01 -1.95
CA VAL A 69 8.99 4.80 -2.68
C VAL A 69 7.66 4.77 -1.95
N ARG A 70 7.27 5.89 -1.35
CA ARG A 70 6.01 6.02 -0.61
C ARG A 70 4.82 5.52 -1.42
N GLU A 71 4.59 6.07 -2.60
CA GLU A 71 3.42 5.74 -3.42
C GLU A 71 3.36 4.26 -3.85
N SER A 72 4.51 3.58 -3.94
CA SER A 72 4.54 2.14 -4.21
C SER A 72 4.01 1.33 -3.04
N ARG A 73 4.35 1.72 -1.81
CA ARG A 73 3.82 1.09 -0.60
C ARG A 73 2.32 1.32 -0.45
N LEU A 74 1.85 2.54 -0.71
CA LEU A 74 0.45 2.91 -0.53
C LEU A 74 -0.50 2.31 -1.58
N ILE A 75 -0.02 2.00 -2.78
CA ILE A 75 -0.87 1.41 -3.84
C ILE A 75 -1.08 -0.11 -3.66
N THR A 76 -0.14 -0.81 -3.01
CA THR A 76 -0.19 -2.27 -2.81
C THR A 76 -1.54 -2.80 -2.29
N PRO A 77 -2.18 -2.22 -1.26
CA PRO A 77 -3.46 -2.73 -0.72
C PRO A 77 -4.60 -2.80 -1.73
N PHE A 78 -4.54 -1.96 -2.77
CA PHE A 78 -5.55 -1.89 -3.84
C PHE A 78 -5.38 -3.01 -4.87
N LEU A 79 -4.15 -3.51 -5.04
CA LEU A 79 -3.79 -4.49 -6.06
C LEU A 79 -3.85 -5.93 -5.54
N LEU A 80 -3.86 -6.12 -4.22
CA LEU A 80 -4.01 -7.42 -3.59
C LEU A 80 -5.46 -7.94 -3.67
N PRO A 81 -5.66 -9.25 -3.95
CA PRO A 81 -6.98 -9.87 -3.98
C PRO A 81 -7.58 -9.96 -2.57
N LYS A 82 -8.89 -9.76 -2.41
CA LYS A 82 -9.53 -9.70 -1.08
C LYS A 82 -9.39 -11.00 -0.28
N ASP A 83 -9.28 -12.13 -0.96
CA ASP A 83 -9.06 -13.47 -0.43
C ASP A 83 -7.56 -13.86 -0.35
N TYR A 84 -6.66 -12.89 -0.36
CA TYR A 84 -5.22 -13.14 -0.17
C TYR A 84 -4.96 -13.98 1.09
N GLN A 85 -4.06 -14.95 1.00
CA GLN A 85 -3.84 -15.92 2.07
C GLN A 85 -3.41 -15.21 3.36
N GLN A 86 -4.09 -15.50 4.47
CA GLN A 86 -3.87 -14.82 5.75
C GLN A 86 -2.40 -14.90 6.19
N ALA A 87 -1.78 -16.09 6.04
CA ALA A 87 -0.39 -16.30 6.42
C ALA A 87 0.58 -15.40 5.64
N ASP A 88 0.32 -15.14 4.36
CA ASP A 88 1.16 -14.27 3.53
C ASP A 88 0.84 -12.79 3.76
N LEU A 89 -0.43 -12.45 4.01
CA LEU A 89 -0.82 -11.11 4.45
C LEU A 89 -0.07 -10.73 5.74
N LEU A 90 -0.04 -11.60 6.76
CA LEU A 90 0.65 -11.34 8.01
C LEU A 90 2.16 -11.08 7.82
N LYS A 91 2.80 -11.78 6.86
CA LYS A 91 4.21 -11.51 6.50
C LYS A 91 4.38 -10.11 5.88
N LEU A 92 3.43 -9.66 5.07
CA LEU A 92 3.47 -8.29 4.52
C LEU A 92 3.26 -7.26 5.63
N LEU A 93 2.31 -7.48 6.52
CA LEU A 93 2.00 -6.54 7.60
C LEU A 93 3.13 -6.43 8.64
N ALA A 94 3.94 -7.48 8.81
CA ALA A 94 5.15 -7.42 9.62
C ALA A 94 6.21 -6.46 9.04
N ASP A 95 6.03 -6.00 7.80
CA ASP A 95 6.94 -5.11 7.10
C ASP A 95 6.48 -3.66 7.01
N ILE A 96 5.44 -3.29 7.76
CA ILE A 96 4.93 -1.91 7.80
C ILE A 96 6.03 -0.95 8.27
N GLN A 97 6.20 0.18 7.57
CA GLN A 97 7.22 1.17 7.89
C GLN A 97 6.63 2.46 8.46
N THR A 98 5.36 2.73 8.19
CA THR A 98 4.69 3.97 8.60
C THR A 98 3.25 3.73 9.02
N HIS A 99 2.73 4.61 9.87
CA HIS A 99 1.32 4.60 10.25
C HIS A 99 0.40 4.78 9.02
N GLU A 100 0.83 5.55 8.01
CA GLU A 100 0.05 5.70 6.78
C GLU A 100 -0.10 4.38 6.02
N GLU A 101 0.96 3.58 5.90
CA GLU A 101 0.87 2.26 5.30
C GLU A 101 -0.14 1.38 6.03
N ALA A 102 -0.11 1.38 7.37
CA ALA A 102 -1.02 0.60 8.19
C ALA A 102 -2.49 1.05 8.03
N ASP A 103 -2.75 2.35 8.10
CA ASP A 103 -4.10 2.90 7.97
C ASP A 103 -4.68 2.61 6.58
N ILE A 104 -3.88 2.75 5.51
CA ILE A 104 -4.33 2.42 4.16
C ILE A 104 -4.55 0.91 4.00
N PHE A 105 -3.66 0.05 4.52
CA PHE A 105 -3.85 -1.40 4.45
C PHE A 105 -5.13 -1.85 5.16
N ALA A 106 -5.33 -1.34 6.38
CA ALA A 106 -6.50 -1.63 7.19
C ALA A 106 -7.78 -1.20 6.46
N PHE A 107 -7.82 0.04 5.96
CA PHE A 107 -8.99 0.60 5.31
C PHE A 107 -9.25 0.05 3.90
N ARG A 108 -8.23 -0.19 3.08
CA ARG A 108 -8.43 -0.57 1.67
C ARG A 108 -8.53 -2.07 1.48
N HIS A 109 -7.84 -2.85 2.31
CA HIS A 109 -7.76 -4.29 2.15
C HIS A 109 -8.49 -5.02 3.27
N ILE A 110 -8.08 -4.82 4.52
CA ILE A 110 -8.40 -5.73 5.63
C ILE A 110 -9.85 -5.60 6.09
N ARG A 111 -10.42 -4.39 6.18
CA ARG A 111 -11.81 -4.15 6.62
C ARG A 111 -12.89 -4.90 5.83
N HIS A 112 -12.55 -5.40 4.64
CA HIS A 112 -13.45 -6.11 3.75
C HIS A 112 -13.31 -7.64 3.84
N ARG A 113 -12.39 -8.14 4.67
CA ARG A 113 -12.13 -9.56 4.84
C ARG A 113 -13.00 -10.14 5.94
N ALA A 114 -13.40 -11.41 5.79
CA ALA A 114 -14.15 -12.13 6.81
C ALA A 114 -13.30 -12.42 8.06
N ASP A 115 -11.99 -12.59 7.90
CA ASP A 115 -11.03 -12.91 8.95
C ASP A 115 -10.33 -11.67 9.53
N ALA A 116 -10.87 -10.46 9.30
CA ALA A 116 -10.21 -9.21 9.67
C ALA A 116 -9.90 -9.09 11.18
N ALA A 117 -10.81 -9.55 12.05
CA ALA A 117 -10.58 -9.57 13.50
C ALA A 117 -9.44 -10.52 13.88
N GLU A 118 -9.38 -11.71 13.27
CA GLU A 118 -8.29 -12.66 13.50
C GLU A 118 -6.93 -12.12 13.01
N VAL A 119 -6.91 -11.38 11.90
CA VAL A 119 -5.70 -10.71 11.41
C VAL A 119 -5.22 -9.68 12.44
N ALA A 120 -6.11 -8.89 13.03
CA ALA A 120 -5.76 -7.92 14.07
C ALA A 120 -5.16 -8.55 15.32
N ASP A 121 -5.58 -9.76 15.68
CA ASP A 121 -5.07 -10.47 16.85
C ASP A 121 -3.72 -11.17 16.59
N LYS A 122 -3.38 -11.44 15.33
CA LYS A 122 -2.16 -12.16 14.94
C LYS A 122 -1.04 -11.25 14.44
N VAL A 123 -1.33 -10.02 14.05
CA VAL A 123 -0.29 -9.10 13.56
C VAL A 123 0.62 -8.68 14.71
N ALA A 124 1.94 -8.67 14.45
CA ALA A 124 2.93 -8.35 15.47
C ALA A 124 3.07 -6.85 15.74
N ASP A 125 2.77 -6.01 14.74
CA ASP A 125 2.83 -4.56 14.87
C ASP A 125 1.58 -4.03 15.59
N GLU A 126 1.79 -3.36 16.73
CA GLU A 126 0.71 -2.89 17.60
C GLU A 126 -0.14 -1.80 16.92
N TYR A 127 0.49 -0.89 16.17
CA TYR A 127 -0.23 0.16 15.46
C TYR A 127 -1.09 -0.44 14.33
N MET A 128 -0.56 -1.42 13.60
CA MET A 128 -1.30 -2.15 12.57
C MET A 128 -2.51 -2.87 13.16
N ALA A 129 -2.36 -3.50 14.33
CA ALA A 129 -3.48 -4.14 15.04
C ALA A 129 -4.56 -3.12 15.41
N GLU A 130 -4.16 -1.96 15.95
CA GLU A 130 -5.09 -0.87 16.29
C GLU A 130 -5.79 -0.31 15.04
N ALA A 131 -5.03 -0.06 13.97
CA ALA A 131 -5.55 0.46 12.71
C ALA A 131 -6.62 -0.48 12.12
N ILE A 132 -6.43 -1.80 12.18
CA ILE A 132 -7.46 -2.75 11.75
C ILE A 132 -8.72 -2.61 12.61
N ARG A 133 -8.57 -2.65 13.95
CA ARG A 133 -9.72 -2.57 14.88
C ARG A 133 -10.53 -1.30 14.69
N ARG A 134 -9.88 -0.17 14.39
CA ARG A 134 -10.52 1.14 14.11
C ARG A 134 -11.51 1.09 12.94
N PHE A 135 -11.32 0.20 11.97
CA PHE A 135 -12.21 0.07 10.80
C PHE A 135 -13.17 -1.12 10.88
N LEU A 136 -13.19 -1.84 11.99
CA LEU A 136 -14.14 -2.93 12.27
C LEU A 136 -15.31 -2.51 13.17
N SER A 137 -15.15 -1.42 13.92
CA SER A 137 -16.23 -0.77 14.70
C SER A 137 -17.19 0.00 13.80
#